data_AF-A0A7V4YUY2-F1
#
_entry.id   AF-A0A7V4YUY2-F1
#
_cell.length_a   1.000
_cell.length_b   1.000
_cell.length_c   1.000
_cell.angle_alpha   90.00
_cell.angle_beta   90.00
_cell.angle_gamma   90.00
#
_symmetry.space_group_name_H-M   'P 1'
#
loop_
_entity.id
_entity.type
_entity.pdbx_description
1 polymer ?
#
loop_
_entity_poly.entity_id
_entity_poly.type
_entity_poly.pdbx_seq_one_letter_code
_entity_poly.pdbx_strand_id
1 'polypeptide(L)' 'IDLTGGAKIKDAAGRVSNIIATDVQAANGVVHAIDKVILPQL' A
#
# COMPACT_ATOMS: atom_id res chain seq x y z
N ILE A 1 12.76 5.65 11.09
CA ILE A 1 11.78 5.18 10.09
C ILE A 1 11.44 6.41 9.26
N ASP A 2 11.81 6.43 7.98
CA ASP A 2 11.48 7.56 7.09
C ASP A 2 10.06 7.39 6.55
N LEU A 3 9.15 8.28 6.95
CA LEU A 3 7.76 8.33 6.52
C LEU A 3 7.51 9.55 5.63
N THR A 4 8.56 10.12 5.03
CA THR A 4 8.41 11.24 4.11
C THR A 4 7.59 10.78 2.91
N GLY A 5 6.40 11.38 2.75
CA GLY A 5 5.40 11.00 1.75
C GLY A 5 4.37 9.96 2.22
N GLY A 6 4.30 9.65 3.52
CA GLY A 6 3.31 8.74 4.10
C GLY A 6 3.79 7.30 4.23
N ALA A 7 2.86 6.41 4.58
CA ALA A 7 3.13 4.99 4.72
C ALA A 7 3.33 4.32 3.35
N LYS A 8 4.30 3.41 3.29
CA LYS A 8 4.72 2.71 2.06
C LYS A 8 4.69 1.20 2.29
N ILE A 9 4.36 0.46 1.25
CA ILE A 9 4.38 -1.01 1.25
C ILE A 9 5.57 -1.46 0.42
N LYS A 10 6.37 -2.38 0.97
CA LYS A 10 7.43 -3.08 0.23
C LYS A 10 6.96 -4.50 -0.04
N ASP A 11 6.89 -4.88 -1.31
CA ASP A 11 6.53 -6.24 -1.69
C ASP A 11 7.69 -7.22 -1.52
N ALA A 12 7.41 -8.50 -1.74
CA ALA A 12 8.38 -9.58 -1.55
C ALA A 12 9.50 -9.60 -2.62
N ALA A 13 9.31 -8.92 -3.75
CA ALA A 13 10.35 -8.68 -4.76
C ALA A 13 11.18 -7.42 -4.47
N GLY A 14 10.89 -6.72 -3.36
CA GLY A 14 11.60 -5.53 -2.91
C GLY A 14 11.15 -4.23 -3.56
N ARG A 15 10.06 -4.22 -4.33
CA ARG A 15 9.50 -3.02 -4.95
C ARG A 15 8.65 -2.27 -3.93
N VAL A 16 8.68 -0.95 -4.00
CA VAL A 16 7.93 -0.06 -3.09
C VAL A 16 6.72 0.54 -3.82
N SER A 17 5.59 0.53 -3.13
CA SER A 17 4.32 1.18 -3.51
C SER A 17 3.92 2.18 -2.43
N ASN A 18 3.43 3.35 -2.84
CA ASN A 18 2.95 4.39 -1.92
C ASN A 18 1.45 4.25 -1.69
N ILE A 19 1.00 4.54 -0.47
CA ILE A 19 -0.43 4.62 -0.15
C ILE A 19 -0.90 6.03 -0.50
N ILE A 20 -1.91 6.12 -1.38
CA ILE A 20 -2.44 7.39 -1.91
C ILE A 20 -3.76 7.81 -1.27
N ALA A 21 -4.48 6.87 -0.64
CA ALA A 21 -5.67 7.14 0.17
C ALA A 21 -5.75 6.12 1.31
N THR A 22 -6.15 6.56 2.49
CA THR A 22 -6.30 5.71 3.69
C THR A 22 -7.74 5.73 4.18
N ASP A 23 -8.09 4.74 5.00
CA ASP A 23 -9.31 4.74 5.82
C ASP A 23 -10.64 4.82 5.07
N VAL A 24 -10.68 4.35 3.81
CA VAL A 24 -11.91 4.31 3.02
C VAL A 24 -12.81 3.20 3.58
N GLN A 25 -13.95 3.59 4.16
CA GLN A 25 -14.91 2.64 4.73
C GLN A 25 -15.56 1.79 3.63
N ALA A 26 -15.59 0.49 3.86
CA ALA A 26 -16.27 -0.50 3.03
C ALA A 26 -17.29 -1.27 3.88
N ALA A 27 -18.24 -1.95 3.23
CA ALA A 27 -19.31 -2.68 3.93
C ALA A 27 -18.80 -3.75 4.92
N ASN A 28 -17.57 -4.24 4.72
CA ASN A 28 -16.95 -5.32 5.48
C ASN A 28 -15.55 -4.98 5.98
N GLY A 29 -15.16 -3.71 6.01
CA GLY A 29 -13.83 -3.32 6.48
C GLY A 29 -13.37 -1.97 5.96
N VAL A 30 -12.06 -1.86 5.74
CA VAL A 30 -11.39 -0.62 5.35
C VAL A 30 -10.47 -0.87 4.15
N VAL A 31 -10.45 0.06 3.21
CA VAL A 31 -9.61 0.03 2.01
C VAL A 31 -8.55 1.14 2.08
N HIS A 32 -7.34 0.79 1.67
CA HIS A 32 -6.24 1.74 1.44
C HIS A 32 -5.81 1.61 -0.02
N ALA A 33 -5.77 2.72 -0.76
CA ALA A 33 -5.43 2.72 -2.17
C ALA A 33 -3.92 2.90 -2.36
N ILE A 34 -3.34 2.21 -3.36
CA ILE A 34 -1.91 2.25 -3.67
C ILE A 34 -1.66 2.59 -5.15
N ASP A 35 -0.50 3.18 -5.43
CA ASP A 35 -0.10 3.63 -6.77
C ASP A 35 0.50 2.51 -7.67
N LYS A 36 0.75 1.32 -7.11
CA LYS A 36 1.40 0.21 -7.82
C LYS A 36 0.89 -1.15 -7.36
N VAL A 37 0.70 -2.05 -8.32
CA VAL A 37 0.25 -3.43 -8.09
C VAL A 37 1.33 -4.25 -7.36
N ILE A 38 0.92 -4.95 -6.30
CA ILE A 38 1.74 -5.96 -5.61
C ILE A 38 1.66 -7.26 -6.41
N LEU A 39 2.81 -7.84 -6.76
CA LEU A 39 2.84 -9.17 -7.40
C LEU A 39 3.26 -10.24 -6.39
N PRO A 40 2.73 -11.47 -6.52
CA PRO A 40 3.15 -12.61 -5.69
C PRO A 40 4.59 -13.03 -6.02
N GLN A 41 5.24 -13.70 -5.06
CA GLN A 41 6.45 -14.47 -5.35
C GLN A 41 6.08 -15.69 -6.22
N LEU A 42 6.92 -15.96 -7.22
CA LEU A 42 6.83 -17.16 -8.05
C LEU A 42 7.31 -18.40 -7.28
#